data_AF-A0A5C2SD94-F1
#
_entry.id   AF-A0A5C2SD94-F1
#
_cell.length_a   1.000
_cell.length_b   1.000
_cell.length_c   1.000
_cell.angle_alpha   90.00
_cell.angle_beta   90.00
_cell.angle_gamma   90.00
#
_symmetry.space_group_name_H-M   'P 1'
#
loop_
_entity.id
_entity.type
_entity.pdbx_description
1 polymer ?
#
loop_
_entity_poly.entity_id
_entity_poly.type
_entity_poly.pdbx_seq_one_letter_code
_entity_poly.pdbx_strand_id
1 'polypeptide(L)'
;MSSSSTSPEQNSTEMPKRPISDVLSETFPSFDHHAKIVSPFDEETKRDAEFVEKLNTMLLELIIEFHAWSAARPTFESERTADALEKEVKALVEAEKEQGRSSASLSTSTSSASQSLVEKTRQRLHDFITRIKLALVALTTLAP
;
A
#
# COMPACT_ATOMS: atom_id res chain seq x y z
N MET A 1 36.44 -56.76 -75.58
CA MET A 1 35.78 -55.63 -74.88
C MET A 1 35.27 -56.19 -73.58
N SER A 2 35.86 -55.77 -72.46
CA SER A 2 35.72 -56.42 -71.16
C SER A 2 34.74 -55.67 -70.27
N SER A 3 33.89 -56.44 -69.58
CA SER A 3 32.84 -55.99 -68.65
C SER A 3 33.40 -55.53 -67.31
N SER A 4 32.65 -54.69 -66.58
CA SER A 4 32.61 -54.70 -65.11
C SER A 4 31.35 -54.01 -64.57
N SER A 5 30.70 -54.69 -63.63
CA SER A 5 29.53 -54.30 -62.84
C SER A 5 29.88 -53.36 -61.67
N THR A 6 28.94 -52.51 -61.26
CA THR A 6 28.88 -51.98 -59.88
C THR A 6 27.41 -51.85 -59.42
N SER A 7 27.11 -52.39 -58.24
CA SER A 7 25.86 -52.19 -57.48
C SER A 7 26.07 -51.14 -56.38
N PRO A 8 25.03 -50.43 -55.89
CA PRO A 8 25.20 -49.36 -54.91
C PRO A 8 25.20 -49.87 -53.46
N GLU A 9 26.13 -49.37 -52.65
CA GLU A 9 26.24 -49.58 -51.20
C GLU A 9 25.08 -48.93 -50.42
N GLN A 10 24.47 -49.70 -49.50
CA GLN A 10 23.74 -49.19 -48.35
C GLN A 10 24.75 -48.94 -47.22
N ASN A 11 24.96 -47.69 -46.81
CA ASN A 11 25.69 -47.36 -45.60
C ASN A 11 24.71 -47.16 -44.43
N SER A 12 24.33 -48.24 -43.76
CA SER A 12 23.75 -48.20 -42.42
C SER A 12 24.90 -48.09 -41.40
N THR A 13 25.17 -46.89 -40.93
CA THR A 13 26.13 -46.66 -39.83
C THR A 13 25.53 -47.17 -38.52
N GLU A 14 25.77 -48.44 -38.19
CA GLU A 14 25.52 -48.99 -36.86
C GLU A 14 26.48 -48.33 -35.87
N MET A 15 25.96 -47.48 -34.97
CA MET A 15 26.72 -47.07 -33.80
C MET A 15 26.89 -48.30 -32.88
N PRO A 16 28.11 -48.62 -32.41
CA PRO A 16 28.33 -49.74 -31.51
C PRO A 16 27.56 -49.50 -30.20
N LYS A 17 26.58 -50.37 -29.93
CA LYS A 17 25.85 -50.38 -28.66
C LYS A 17 26.86 -50.64 -27.54
N ARG A 18 27.04 -49.68 -26.63
CA ARG A 18 27.91 -49.86 -25.46
C ARG A 18 27.43 -51.07 -24.66
N PRO A 19 28.34 -51.95 -24.21
CA PRO A 19 27.99 -53.07 -23.35
C PRO A 19 27.26 -52.57 -22.11
N ILE A 20 26.16 -53.23 -21.74
CA ILE A 20 25.37 -52.87 -20.55
C ILE A 20 26.25 -52.93 -19.28
N SER A 21 27.25 -53.82 -19.26
CA SER A 21 28.25 -53.91 -18.20
C SER A 21 29.02 -52.60 -17.99
N ASP A 22 29.34 -51.89 -19.05
CA ASP A 22 30.15 -50.66 -19.00
C ASP A 22 29.31 -49.48 -18.51
N VAL A 23 28.04 -49.44 -18.90
CA VAL A 23 27.07 -48.44 -18.43
C VAL A 23 26.74 -48.64 -16.94
N LEU A 24 26.59 -49.90 -16.50
CA LEU A 24 26.31 -50.21 -15.09
C LEU A 24 27.55 -50.04 -14.18
N SER A 25 28.75 -50.04 -14.77
CA SER A 25 30.01 -49.78 -14.05
C SER A 25 30.33 -48.29 -13.95
N GLU A 26 29.63 -47.43 -14.71
CA GLU A 26 29.77 -45.99 -14.62
C GLU A 26 29.23 -45.50 -13.26
N THR A 27 30.10 -44.88 -12.46
CA THR A 27 29.69 -44.28 -11.19
C THR A 27 29.00 -42.96 -11.48
N PHE A 28 27.77 -42.79 -11.00
CA PHE A 28 27.05 -41.53 -11.13
C PHE A 28 27.84 -40.38 -10.50
N PRO A 29 27.86 -39.19 -11.13
CA PRO A 29 28.40 -38.00 -10.50
C PRO A 29 27.74 -37.76 -9.13
N SER A 30 28.53 -37.35 -8.14
CA SER A 30 27.98 -36.99 -6.84
C SER A 30 27.06 -35.78 -6.98
N PHE A 31 25.85 -35.90 -6.44
CA PHE A 31 24.90 -34.80 -6.40
C PHE A 31 25.12 -33.99 -5.12
N ASP A 32 25.59 -32.76 -5.27
CA ASP A 32 25.64 -31.81 -4.16
C ASP A 32 24.24 -31.18 -3.95
N HIS A 33 23.43 -31.85 -3.15
CA HIS A 33 22.10 -31.40 -2.76
C HIS A 33 22.13 -30.08 -1.98
N HIS A 34 23.23 -29.79 -1.27
CA HIS A 34 23.31 -28.58 -0.46
C HIS A 34 23.41 -27.35 -1.37
N ALA A 35 24.36 -27.35 -2.31
CA ALA A 35 24.52 -26.24 -3.24
C ALA A 35 23.34 -26.10 -4.23
N LYS A 36 22.69 -27.21 -4.60
CA LYS A 36 21.64 -27.21 -5.64
C LYS A 36 20.22 -27.03 -5.12
N ILE A 37 19.96 -27.33 -3.84
CA ILE A 37 18.59 -27.33 -3.29
C ILE A 37 18.54 -26.53 -2.00
N VAL A 38 19.39 -26.84 -1.02
CA VAL A 38 19.31 -26.25 0.32
C VAL A 38 19.67 -24.76 0.29
N SER A 39 20.82 -24.38 -0.27
CA SER A 39 21.26 -22.98 -0.30
C SER A 39 20.25 -22.06 -1.02
N PRO A 40 19.75 -22.38 -2.24
CA PRO A 40 18.75 -21.55 -2.88
C PRO A 40 17.46 -21.41 -2.08
N PHE A 41 17.04 -22.47 -1.37
CA PHE A 41 15.84 -22.42 -0.54
C PHE A 41 16.02 -21.54 0.69
N ASP A 42 17.17 -21.64 1.36
CA ASP A 42 17.51 -20.80 2.51
C ASP A 42 17.64 -19.32 2.09
N GLU A 43 18.23 -19.07 0.92
CA GLU A 43 18.31 -17.75 0.31
C GLU A 43 16.92 -17.18 -0.02
N GLU A 44 16.02 -17.98 -0.60
CA GLU A 44 14.64 -17.57 -0.85
C GLU A 44 13.92 -17.20 0.45
N THR A 45 14.03 -18.07 1.46
CA THR A 45 13.40 -17.88 2.77
C THR A 45 13.87 -16.57 3.41
N LYS A 46 15.17 -16.26 3.28
CA LYS A 46 15.73 -15.00 3.75
C LYS A 46 15.19 -13.80 2.96
N ARG A 47 15.15 -13.89 1.63
CA ARG A 47 14.62 -12.81 0.77
C ARG A 47 13.15 -12.51 1.07
N ASP A 48 12.35 -13.54 1.34
CA ASP A 48 10.94 -13.39 1.69
C ASP A 48 10.78 -12.66 3.03
N ALA A 49 11.59 -13.01 4.03
CA ALA A 49 11.57 -12.30 5.32
C ALA A 49 11.94 -10.82 5.15
N GLU A 50 13.01 -10.52 4.42
CA GLU A 50 13.44 -9.15 4.13
C GLU A 50 12.38 -8.37 3.33
N PHE A 51 11.71 -9.02 2.37
CA PHE A 51 10.64 -8.41 1.59
C PHE A 51 9.45 -8.03 2.46
N VAL A 52 9.00 -8.93 3.34
CA VAL A 52 7.88 -8.68 4.26
C VAL A 52 8.22 -7.55 5.22
N GLU A 53 9.43 -7.54 5.79
CA GLU A 53 9.88 -6.48 6.68
C GLU A 53 9.88 -5.11 5.97
N LYS A 54 10.45 -5.06 4.76
CA LYS A 54 10.48 -3.84 3.95
C LYS A 54 9.07 -3.36 3.58
N LEU A 55 8.19 -4.27 3.18
CA LEU A 55 6.81 -3.94 2.81
C LEU A 55 6.05 -3.36 4.02
N ASN A 56 6.20 -3.97 5.19
CA ASN A 56 5.58 -3.48 6.42
C ASN A 56 6.09 -2.09 6.79
N THR A 57 7.39 -1.83 6.60
CA THR A 57 8.00 -0.52 6.85
C THR A 57 7.41 0.54 5.92
N MET A 58 7.39 0.28 4.61
CA MET A 58 6.81 1.19 3.62
C MET A 58 5.33 1.47 3.88
N LEU A 59 4.56 0.44 4.25
CA LEU A 59 3.14 0.59 4.57
C LEU A 59 2.94 1.45 5.82
N LEU A 60 3.75 1.24 6.86
CA LEU A 60 3.66 2.01 8.09
C LEU A 60 4.01 3.49 7.86
N GLU A 61 5.08 3.76 7.11
CA GLU A 61 5.46 5.13 6.71
C GLU A 61 4.32 5.83 5.98
N LEU A 62 3.74 5.19 4.96
CA LEU A 62 2.61 5.74 4.20
C LEU A 62 1.41 6.04 5.10
N ILE A 63 1.06 5.14 6.03
CA ILE A 63 -0.07 5.33 6.95
C ILE A 63 0.20 6.52 7.87
N ILE A 64 1.42 6.65 8.40
CA ILE A 64 1.79 7.75 9.28
C ILE A 64 1.74 9.09 8.54
N GLU A 65 2.32 9.16 7.33
CA GLU A 65 2.30 10.37 6.50
C GLU A 65 0.87 10.77 6.14
N PHE A 66 0.07 9.80 5.69
CA PHE A 66 -1.33 10.05 5.34
C PHE A 66 -2.15 10.50 6.55
N HIS A 67 -1.94 9.88 7.71
CA HIS A 67 -2.60 10.29 8.95
C HIS A 67 -2.19 11.71 9.35
N ALA A 68 -0.89 12.03 9.33
CA ALA A 68 -0.41 13.37 9.66
C ALA A 68 -1.01 14.43 8.73
N TRP A 69 -1.03 14.15 7.43
CA TRP A 69 -1.62 15.07 6.44
C TRP A 69 -3.13 15.22 6.60
N SER A 70 -3.88 14.12 6.74
CA SER A 70 -5.33 14.15 6.90
C SER A 70 -5.78 14.75 8.24
N ALA A 71 -4.96 14.64 9.30
CA ALA A 71 -5.21 15.30 10.58
C ALA A 71 -4.94 16.81 10.54
N ALA A 72 -3.89 17.25 9.83
CA ALA A 72 -3.54 18.67 9.73
C ALA A 72 -4.43 19.44 8.75
N ARG A 73 -4.93 18.78 7.70
CA ARG A 73 -5.65 19.41 6.59
C ARG A 73 -6.96 20.14 7.01
N PRO A 74 -7.86 19.56 7.83
CA PRO A 74 -9.07 20.25 8.27
C PRO A 74 -8.79 21.55 9.01
N THR A 75 -7.78 21.54 9.90
CA THR A 75 -7.37 22.73 10.65
C THR A 75 -6.88 23.81 9.69
N PHE A 76 -5.96 23.46 8.79
CA PHE A 76 -5.44 24.39 7.78
C PHE A 76 -6.53 24.98 6.88
N GLU A 77 -7.47 24.15 6.41
CA GLU A 77 -8.58 24.62 5.57
C GLU A 77 -9.53 25.54 6.35
N SER A 78 -9.79 25.24 7.63
CA SER A 78 -10.62 26.07 8.48
C SER A 78 -9.98 27.43 8.81
N GLU A 79 -8.69 27.45 9.15
CA GLU A 79 -7.93 28.68 9.42
C GLU A 79 -7.87 29.57 8.18
N ARG A 80 -7.55 28.98 7.02
CA ARG A 80 -7.54 29.71 5.75
C ARG A 80 -8.90 30.33 5.41
N THR A 81 -10.00 29.65 5.75
CA THR A 81 -11.36 30.17 5.54
C THR A 81 -11.67 31.28 6.54
N ALA A 82 -11.26 31.13 7.80
CA ALA A 82 -11.41 32.16 8.83
C ALA A 82 -10.63 33.44 8.48
N ASP A 83 -9.40 33.32 8.02
CA ASP A 83 -8.55 34.44 7.59
C ASP A 83 -9.19 35.22 6.42
N ALA A 84 -9.79 34.50 5.46
CA ALA A 84 -10.49 35.11 4.34
C ALA A 84 -11.69 35.94 4.85
N LEU A 85 -12.49 35.38 5.76
CA LEU A 85 -13.63 36.07 6.36
C LEU A 85 -13.19 37.26 7.21
N GLU A 86 -12.13 37.14 8.00
CA GLU A 86 -11.59 38.24 8.81
C GLU A 86 -11.16 39.41 7.92
N LYS A 87 -10.50 39.12 6.78
CA LYS A 87 -10.13 40.13 5.81
C LYS A 87 -11.34 40.83 5.19
N GLU A 88 -12.40 40.10 4.85
CA GLU A 88 -13.65 40.67 4.34
C GLU A 88 -14.33 41.55 5.39
N VAL A 89 -14.43 41.09 6.64
CA VAL A 89 -14.97 41.88 7.76
C VAL A 89 -14.19 43.17 7.93
N LYS A 90 -12.85 43.09 7.91
CA LYS A 90 -12.00 44.27 8.04
C LYS A 90 -12.19 45.26 6.88
N ALA A 91 -12.36 44.76 5.66
CA ALA A 91 -12.65 45.60 4.49
C ALA A 91 -14.02 46.28 4.62
N LEU A 92 -15.04 45.59 5.12
CA LEU A 92 -16.36 46.16 5.37
C LEU A 92 -16.34 47.24 6.45
N VAL A 93 -15.60 47.02 7.54
CA VAL A 93 -15.46 48.00 8.63
C VAL A 93 -14.79 49.29 8.15
N GLU A 94 -13.72 49.19 7.35
CA GLU A 94 -13.09 50.40 6.79
C GLU A 94 -14.02 51.09 5.78
N ALA A 95 -14.76 50.35 4.94
CA ALA A 95 -15.73 50.92 4.03
C ALA A 95 -16.90 51.63 4.76
N GLU A 96 -17.39 51.08 5.87
CA GLU A 96 -18.45 51.70 6.69
C GLU A 96 -17.95 52.99 7.37
N LYS A 97 -16.70 52.97 7.84
CA LYS A 97 -16.02 54.13 8.42
C LYS A 97 -15.83 55.24 7.38
N GLU A 98 -15.46 54.89 6.15
CA GLU A 98 -15.36 55.84 5.03
C GLU A 98 -16.72 56.46 4.67
N GLN A 99 -17.82 55.70 4.81
CA GLN A 99 -19.19 56.19 4.57
C GLN A 99 -19.76 57.05 5.72
N GLY A 100 -19.01 57.27 6.80
CA GLY A 100 -19.41 58.13 7.92
C GLY A 100 -20.55 57.57 8.78
N ARG A 101 -20.86 56.27 8.67
CA ARG A 101 -21.94 55.59 9.40
C ARG A 101 -21.44 54.87 10.66
N SER A 102 -20.48 55.44 11.40
CA SER A 102 -19.96 54.82 12.62
C SER A 102 -20.92 55.00 13.80
N SER A 103 -22.05 54.29 13.82
CA SER A 103 -22.83 54.10 15.04
C SER A 103 -22.45 52.76 15.66
N ALA A 104 -21.76 52.84 16.79
CA ALA A 104 -21.47 51.72 17.65
C ALA A 104 -22.75 50.91 17.96
N SER A 105 -22.96 49.81 17.25
CA SER A 105 -23.69 48.62 17.71
C SER A 105 -23.70 47.59 16.59
N LEU A 106 -22.68 46.74 16.55
CA LEU A 106 -22.83 45.42 15.95
C LEU A 106 -22.64 44.35 17.02
N SER A 107 -23.44 44.46 18.07
CA SER A 107 -23.78 43.31 18.91
C SER A 107 -24.78 42.45 18.13
N THR A 108 -24.35 41.64 17.15
CA THR A 108 -25.23 40.61 16.58
C THR A 108 -24.44 39.41 16.07
N SER A 109 -24.17 38.47 16.99
CA SER A 109 -24.71 37.12 16.91
C SER A 109 -24.70 36.39 15.55
N THR A 110 -23.55 36.22 14.90
CA THR A 110 -23.43 35.31 13.73
C THR A 110 -22.45 34.14 13.95
N SER A 111 -21.72 34.10 15.06
CA SER A 111 -20.82 32.98 15.39
C SER A 111 -21.53 31.69 15.85
N SER A 112 -22.77 31.78 16.35
CA SER A 112 -23.42 30.62 17.01
C SER A 112 -23.97 29.57 16.05
N ALA A 113 -24.40 29.94 14.83
CA ALA A 113 -25.02 29.01 13.90
C ALA A 113 -24.00 28.06 13.25
N SER A 114 -22.84 28.59 12.84
CA SER A 114 -21.75 27.82 12.22
C SER A 114 -21.04 26.92 13.22
N GLN A 115 -20.82 27.40 14.45
CA GLN A 115 -20.34 26.57 15.56
C GLN A 115 -21.34 25.45 15.89
N SER A 116 -22.66 25.71 15.84
CA SER A 116 -23.70 24.68 16.07
C SER A 116 -23.66 23.56 15.03
N LEU A 117 -23.37 23.85 13.75
CA LEU A 117 -23.31 22.82 12.71
C LEU A 117 -22.08 21.92 12.85
N VAL A 118 -20.92 22.51 13.14
CA VAL A 118 -19.69 21.76 13.41
C VAL A 118 -19.85 20.90 14.67
N GLU A 119 -20.42 21.47 15.73
CA GLU A 119 -20.65 20.76 16.99
C GLU A 119 -21.69 19.63 16.84
N LYS A 120 -22.76 19.85 16.07
CA LYS A 120 -23.72 18.79 15.73
C LYS A 120 -23.07 17.67 14.92
N THR A 121 -22.16 17.99 14.01
CA THR A 121 -21.45 16.99 13.20
C THR A 121 -20.47 16.20 14.07
N ARG A 122 -19.76 16.87 14.97
CA ARG A 122 -18.89 16.26 15.98
C ARG A 122 -19.65 15.30 16.89
N GLN A 123 -20.82 15.71 17.38
CA GLN A 123 -21.67 14.88 18.23
C GLN A 123 -22.19 13.65 17.48
N ARG A 124 -22.65 13.81 16.23
CA ARG A 124 -23.09 12.67 15.39
C ARG A 124 -21.98 11.66 15.15
N LEU A 125 -20.75 12.12 14.90
CA LEU A 125 -19.59 11.25 14.73
C LEU A 125 -19.26 10.50 16.03
N HIS A 126 -19.29 11.18 17.16
CA HIS A 126 -19.08 10.55 18.48
C HIS A 126 -20.13 9.47 18.77
N ASP A 127 -21.40 9.76 18.50
CA ASP A 127 -22.50 8.82 18.70
C ASP A 127 -22.36 7.60 17.77
N PHE A 128 -21.94 7.80 16.52
CA PHE A 128 -21.65 6.72 15.58
C PHE A 128 -20.52 5.81 16.09
N ILE A 129 -19.39 6.40 16.51
CA ILE A 129 -18.26 5.66 17.06
C ILE A 129 -18.69 4.85 18.30
N THR A 130 -19.49 5.45 19.18
CA THR A 130 -20.01 4.77 20.36
C THR A 130 -20.87 3.56 19.99
N ARG A 131 -21.74 3.70 18.98
CA ARG A 131 -22.55 2.58 18.47
C ARG A 131 -21.70 1.47 17.87
N ILE A 132 -20.68 1.81 17.10
CA ILE A 132 -19.74 0.83 16.54
C ILE A 132 -18.99 0.09 17.64
N LYS A 133 -18.48 0.82 18.65
CA LYS A 133 -17.81 0.21 19.80
C LYS A 133 -18.74 -0.73 20.57
N LEU A 134 -19.99 -0.31 20.80
CA LEU A 134 -20.98 -1.15 21.47
C LEU A 134 -21.31 -2.40 20.65
N ALA A 135 -21.47 -2.26 19.33
CA ALA A 135 -21.71 -3.39 18.43
C ALA A 135 -20.51 -4.35 18.39
N LEU A 136 -19.28 -3.85 18.36
CA LEU A 136 -18.06 -4.65 18.40
C LEU A 136 -17.91 -5.39 19.73
N VAL A 137 -18.21 -4.73 20.86
CA VAL A 137 -18.25 -5.40 22.17
C VAL A 137 -19.32 -6.49 22.16
N ALA A 138 -20.54 -6.19 21.73
CA ALA A 138 -21.61 -7.18 21.66
C ALA A 138 -21.25 -8.39 20.79
N LEU A 139 -20.58 -8.18 19.65
CA LEU A 139 -20.13 -9.25 18.75
C LEU A 139 -18.96 -10.06 19.32
N THR A 140 -18.11 -9.46 20.15
CA THR A 140 -16.93 -10.14 20.74
C THR A 140 -17.23 -10.77 22.10
N THR A 141 -18.23 -10.29 22.84
CA THR A 141 -18.72 -10.91 24.08
C THR A 141 -19.80 -11.99 23.86
N LEU A 142 -20.29 -12.12 22.63
CA LEU A 142 -21.25 -13.14 22.19
C LEU A 142 -20.57 -14.26 21.38
N ALA A 143 -19.28 -14.50 21.63
CA ALA A 143 -18.58 -15.71 21.19
C ALA A 143 -18.45 -16.63 22.42
N PRO A 144 -19.09 -17.83 22.43
CA PRO A 144 -18.76 -18.86 23.40
C PRO A 144 -17.36 -19.44 23.19
#